data_AF-A0A3D0PBW9-F1
#
_entry.id   AF-A0A3D0PBW9-F1
#
_cell.length_a   1.000
_cell.length_b   1.000
_cell.length_c   1.000
_cell.angle_alpha   90.00
_cell.angle_beta   90.00
_cell.angle_gamma   90.00
#
_symmetry.space_group_name_H-M   'P 1'
#
loop_
_entity.id
_entity.type
_entity.pdbx_description
1 polymer ?
#
loop_
_entity_poly.entity_id
_entity_poly.type
_entity_poly.pdbx_seq_one_letter_code
_entity_poly.pdbx_strand_id
1 'polypeptide(L)'
;DALAHVVQLDIDVQGHQPVQGLLMAAWIANRLGWSLESSNHCEGDGISASFRRPDGVAVQLRQMPVPVGDPSTHPGSIVGLRLVCRPEHRAPLCVILCGETGGCMRLEAGGMARMELVEQVVTSTIESAQREVSRTLRGGHDSTNPLLAACVPLASRLLPR
;
A
#
# COMPACT_ATOMS: atom_id res chain seq x y z
N ASP A 1 0.55 -16.68 -12.46
CA ASP A 1 0.03 -15.91 -11.32
C ASP A 1 0.89 -14.67 -11.16
N ALA A 2 0.34 -13.46 -11.28
CA ALA A 2 1.14 -12.23 -11.26
C ALA A 2 1.76 -11.97 -9.88
N LEU A 3 1.08 -12.34 -8.79
CA LEU A 3 1.51 -12.07 -7.41
C LEU A 3 2.72 -12.93 -7.00
N ALA A 4 2.90 -14.09 -7.62
CA ALA A 4 4.12 -14.88 -7.46
C ALA A 4 5.36 -14.14 -7.99
N HIS A 5 5.20 -13.15 -8.86
CA HIS A 5 6.30 -12.42 -9.52
C HIS A 5 6.57 -11.03 -8.91
N VAL A 6 6.06 -10.73 -7.71
CA VAL A 6 6.34 -9.45 -7.03
C VAL A 6 7.82 -9.30 -6.68
N VAL A 7 8.41 -8.17 -7.04
CA VAL A 7 9.81 -7.83 -6.73
C VAL A 7 9.94 -6.54 -5.93
N GLN A 8 8.87 -5.74 -5.86
CA GLN A 8 8.87 -4.49 -5.11
C GLN A 8 7.48 -4.18 -4.56
N LEU A 9 7.45 -3.68 -3.32
CA LEU A 9 6.29 -3.14 -2.62
C LEU A 9 6.67 -1.77 -2.06
N ASP A 10 5.97 -0.72 -2.49
CA ASP A 10 6.10 0.61 -1.89
C ASP A 10 4.81 1.00 -1.18
N ILE A 11 4.90 1.59 0.00
CA ILE A 11 3.76 2.04 0.78
C ILE A 11 3.99 3.48 1.23
N ASP A 12 3.05 4.35 0.91
CA ASP A 12 3.01 5.71 1.42
C ASP A 12 2.05 5.81 2.59
N VAL A 13 2.52 6.46 3.66
CA VAL A 13 1.69 6.78 4.84
C VAL A 13 1.70 8.28 5.10
N GLN A 14 0.60 8.78 5.62
CA GLN A 14 0.47 10.17 6.03
C GLN A 14 1.32 10.44 7.27
N GLY A 15 2.20 11.46 7.17
CA GLY A 15 3.04 11.87 8.30
C GLY A 15 4.00 10.77 8.75
N HIS A 16 4.52 10.86 9.98
CA HIS A 16 5.70 10.08 10.41
C HIS A 16 5.37 8.74 11.09
N GLN A 17 4.09 8.35 11.20
CA GLN A 17 3.70 7.14 11.92
C GLN A 17 3.65 5.93 10.96
N PRO A 18 4.58 4.96 11.04
CA PRO A 18 4.73 3.93 10.00
C PRO A 18 3.82 2.70 10.22
N VAL A 19 3.18 2.60 11.39
CA VAL A 19 2.57 1.37 11.91
C VAL A 19 1.57 0.74 10.93
N GLN A 20 0.67 1.51 10.33
CA GLN A 20 -0.31 0.95 9.39
C GLN A 20 0.35 0.41 8.12
N GLY A 21 1.36 1.13 7.60
CA GLY A 21 2.11 0.69 6.43
C GLY A 21 2.91 -0.59 6.70
N LEU A 22 3.57 -0.67 7.86
CA LEU A 22 4.28 -1.88 8.28
C LEU A 22 3.34 -3.07 8.50
N LEU A 23 2.18 -2.85 9.12
CA LEU A 23 1.18 -3.91 9.33
C LEU A 23 0.66 -4.44 8.00
N MET A 24 0.39 -3.56 7.03
CA MET A 24 0.01 -3.93 5.67
C MET A 24 1.11 -4.75 4.98
N ALA A 25 2.37 -4.28 5.03
CA ALA A 25 3.49 -4.99 4.45
C ALA A 25 3.67 -6.40 5.05
N ALA A 26 3.58 -6.52 6.38
CA ALA A 26 3.66 -7.80 7.08
C ALA A 26 2.50 -8.74 6.70
N TRP A 27 1.29 -8.20 6.55
CA TRP A 27 0.13 -8.98 6.13
C TRP A 27 0.29 -9.51 4.70
N ILE A 28 0.74 -8.67 3.76
CA ILE A 28 1.03 -9.08 2.37
C ILE A 28 2.13 -10.15 2.35
N ALA A 29 3.24 -9.91 3.04
CA ALA A 29 4.36 -10.84 3.13
C ALA A 29 3.90 -12.20 3.66
N ASN A 30 3.14 -12.23 4.74
CA ASN A 30 2.60 -13.46 5.31
C ASN A 30 1.67 -14.19 4.32
N ARG A 31 0.78 -13.47 3.63
CA ARG A 31 -0.15 -14.06 2.66
C ARG A 31 0.54 -14.64 1.42
N LEU A 32 1.68 -14.07 1.02
CA LEU A 32 2.46 -14.50 -0.14
C LEU A 32 3.65 -15.40 0.23
N GLY A 33 3.78 -15.77 1.50
CA GLY A 33 4.84 -16.66 1.99
C GLY A 33 6.23 -16.05 1.96
N TRP A 34 6.36 -14.72 2.06
CA TRP A 34 7.65 -14.06 2.10
C TRP A 34 8.25 -14.06 3.51
N SER A 35 9.55 -14.26 3.63
CA SER A 35 10.29 -14.15 4.89
C SER A 35 11.10 -12.86 4.93
N LEU A 36 11.11 -12.18 6.09
CA LEU A 36 11.92 -10.97 6.27
C LEU A 36 13.41 -11.34 6.38
N GLU A 37 14.27 -10.63 5.66
CA GLU A 37 15.72 -10.82 5.71
C GLU A 37 16.44 -9.68 6.42
N SER A 38 16.02 -8.44 6.14
CA SER A 38 16.62 -7.25 6.72
C SER A 38 15.65 -6.08 6.70
N SER A 39 15.85 -5.13 7.62
CA SER A 39 15.10 -3.88 7.68
C SER A 39 16.01 -2.75 8.14
N ASN A 40 15.87 -1.55 7.55
CA ASN A 40 16.65 -0.37 7.87
C ASN A 40 15.79 0.89 7.86
N HIS A 41 16.18 1.88 8.64
CA HIS A 41 15.66 3.23 8.47
C HIS A 41 16.27 3.88 7.23
N CYS A 42 15.46 4.64 6.50
CA CYS A 42 15.86 5.46 5.37
C CYS A 42 15.89 6.93 5.78
N GLU A 43 16.52 7.77 4.96
CA GLU A 43 16.40 9.23 5.09
C GLU A 43 14.93 9.66 5.03
N GLY A 44 14.57 10.66 5.85
CA GLY A 44 13.21 11.20 5.91
C GLY A 44 12.20 10.28 6.60
N ASP A 45 12.60 9.60 7.69
CA ASP A 45 11.77 8.69 8.51
C ASP A 45 11.13 7.51 7.75
N GLY A 46 11.68 7.17 6.58
CA GLY A 46 11.26 6.00 5.82
C GLY A 46 11.79 4.70 6.41
N ILE A 47 11.21 3.59 5.99
CA ILE A 47 11.66 2.24 6.33
C ILE A 47 11.86 1.46 5.03
N SER A 48 13.02 0.83 4.88
CA SER A 48 13.26 -0.16 3.83
C SER A 48 13.40 -1.54 4.44
N ALA A 49 12.98 -2.57 3.71
CA ALA A 49 13.22 -3.94 4.09
C ALA A 49 13.42 -4.82 2.85
N SER A 50 14.16 -5.90 3.02
CA SER A 50 14.28 -6.97 2.03
C SER A 50 13.56 -8.20 2.56
N PHE A 51 12.66 -8.74 1.74
CA PHE A 51 12.05 -10.05 1.98
C PHE A 51 12.55 -11.06 0.96
N ARG A 52 12.45 -12.34 1.28
CA ARG A 52 12.66 -13.45 0.36
C ARG A 52 11.37 -14.18 0.10
N ARG A 53 11.04 -14.38 -1.18
CA ARG A 53 9.89 -15.18 -1.60
C ARG A 53 10.16 -16.68 -1.49
N PRO A 54 9.12 -17.53 -1.59
CA PRO A 54 9.29 -18.99 -1.64
C PRO A 54 10.18 -19.49 -2.77
N ASP A 55 10.24 -18.77 -3.90
CA ASP A 55 11.09 -19.09 -5.05
C ASP A 55 12.54 -18.55 -4.92
N GLY A 56 12.88 -17.96 -3.77
CA GLY A 56 14.21 -17.46 -3.46
C GLY A 56 14.50 -16.05 -3.99
N VAL A 57 13.60 -15.44 -4.76
CA VAL A 57 13.80 -14.06 -5.26
C VAL A 57 13.54 -13.04 -4.16
N ALA A 58 14.32 -11.95 -4.16
CA ALA A 58 14.17 -10.86 -3.20
C ALA A 58 13.00 -9.93 -3.57
N VAL A 59 12.29 -9.44 -2.55
CA VAL A 59 11.29 -8.37 -2.65
C VAL A 59 11.76 -7.17 -1.86
N GLN A 60 11.84 -6.02 -2.52
CA GLN A 60 12.20 -4.77 -1.87
C GLN A 60 10.94 -4.07 -1.36
N LEU A 61 10.89 -3.82 -0.05
CA LEU A 61 9.89 -2.97 0.59
C LEU A 61 10.46 -1.57 0.79
N ARG A 62 9.67 -0.55 0.47
CA ARG A 62 9.90 0.81 0.93
C ARG A 62 8.61 1.41 1.48
N GLN A 63 8.61 1.74 2.76
CA GLN A 63 7.57 2.55 3.39
C GLN A 63 8.10 3.97 3.54
N MET A 64 7.38 4.96 3.04
CA MET A 64 7.75 6.37 3.18
C MET A 64 6.62 7.17 3.84
N PRO A 65 6.97 8.13 4.72
CA PRO A 65 6.03 9.19 5.08
C PRO A 65 5.86 10.14 3.89
N VAL A 66 4.64 10.61 3.67
CA VAL A 66 4.34 11.66 2.68
C VAL A 66 3.60 12.82 3.33
N PRO A 67 3.94 14.07 2.96
CA PRO A 67 3.14 15.23 3.33
C PRO A 67 1.81 15.17 2.58
N VAL A 68 0.72 15.44 3.29
CA VAL A 68 -0.62 15.56 2.72
C VAL A 68 -1.18 16.94 3.03
N GLY A 69 -1.87 17.54 2.08
CA GLY A 69 -2.37 18.92 2.21
C GLY A 69 -3.49 19.05 3.24
N ASP A 70 -4.34 18.03 3.35
CA ASP A 70 -5.37 17.93 4.39
C ASP A 70 -5.17 16.62 5.15
N PRO A 71 -4.45 16.65 6.29
CA PRO A 71 -4.18 15.45 7.05
C PRO A 71 -5.47 14.88 7.66
N SER A 72 -5.73 13.60 7.38
CA SER A 72 -6.80 12.87 8.07
C SER A 72 -6.62 12.91 9.59
N THR A 73 -7.72 12.73 10.33
CA THR A 73 -7.76 12.62 11.79
C THR A 73 -6.89 11.49 12.37
N HIS A 74 -6.38 10.59 11.52
CA HIS A 74 -5.58 9.44 11.91
C HIS A 74 -4.17 9.52 11.29
N PRO A 75 -3.17 10.04 12.02
CA PRO A 75 -1.77 10.02 11.60
C PRO A 75 -1.29 8.60 11.25
N GLY A 76 -0.51 8.46 10.19
CA GLY A 76 -0.01 7.17 9.71
C GLY A 76 -0.99 6.41 8.81
N SER A 77 -2.08 7.03 8.37
CA SER A 77 -3.00 6.43 7.40
C SER A 77 -2.27 6.11 6.09
N ILE A 78 -2.53 4.94 5.51
CA ILE A 78 -2.01 4.59 4.19
C ILE A 78 -2.59 5.57 3.16
N VAL A 79 -1.71 6.20 2.38
CA VAL A 79 -2.04 7.14 1.30
C VAL A 79 -2.02 6.42 -0.05
N GLY A 80 -1.04 5.54 -0.23
CA GLY A 80 -0.92 4.78 -1.47
C GLY A 80 -0.08 3.51 -1.30
N LEU A 81 -0.25 2.60 -2.26
CA LEU A 81 0.48 1.36 -2.36
C LEU A 81 0.86 1.13 -3.82
N ARG A 82 2.12 0.78 -4.06
CA ARG A 82 2.62 0.33 -5.36
C ARG A 82 3.17 -1.07 -5.25
N LEU A 83 2.82 -1.90 -6.21
CA LEU A 83 3.32 -3.27 -6.30
C LEU A 83 3.82 -3.53 -7.72
N VAL A 84 5.07 -3.99 -7.83
CA VAL A 84 5.71 -4.28 -9.12
C VAL A 84 5.94 -5.78 -9.24
N CYS A 85 5.39 -6.36 -10.31
CA CYS A 85 5.62 -7.75 -10.68
C CYS A 85 6.53 -7.84 -11.91
N ARG A 86 7.52 -8.72 -11.86
CA ARG A 86 8.48 -8.96 -12.96
C ARG A 86 8.57 -10.46 -13.30
N PRO A 87 7.61 -11.00 -14.07
CA PRO A 87 7.70 -12.37 -14.60
C PRO A 87 8.80 -12.50 -15.66
N GLU A 88 9.40 -13.68 -15.80
CA GLU A 88 10.52 -13.93 -16.74
C GLU A 88 10.12 -13.88 -18.22
N HIS A 89 8.88 -14.26 -18.54
CA HIS A 89 8.39 -14.42 -19.93
C HIS A 89 7.23 -13.49 -20.29
N ARG A 90 6.98 -12.44 -19.50
CA ARG A 90 5.92 -11.46 -19.76
C ARG A 90 6.41 -10.06 -19.44
N ALA A 91 5.69 -9.06 -19.95
CA ALA A 91 5.95 -7.67 -19.58
C ALA A 91 5.82 -7.48 -18.05
N PRO A 92 6.68 -6.66 -17.43
CA PRO A 92 6.50 -6.27 -16.04
C PRO A 92 5.17 -5.53 -15.86
N LEU A 93 4.51 -5.79 -14.73
CA LEU A 93 3.23 -5.20 -14.34
C LEU A 93 3.45 -4.30 -13.13
N CYS A 94 2.83 -3.12 -13.15
CA CYS A 94 2.82 -2.21 -12.01
C CYS A 94 1.38 -1.86 -11.64
N VAL A 95 1.00 -2.14 -10.40
CA VAL A 95 -0.30 -1.78 -9.85
C VAL A 95 -0.10 -0.69 -8.82
N ILE A 96 -0.82 0.41 -8.96
CA ILE A 96 -0.81 1.52 -8.01
C ILE A 96 -2.23 1.75 -7.52
N LEU A 97 -2.37 1.74 -6.19
CA LEU A 97 -3.62 2.00 -5.47
C LEU A 97 -3.43 3.26 -4.64
N CYS A 98 -4.23 4.29 -4.89
CA CYS A 98 -4.12 5.56 -4.18
C CYS A 98 -5.48 6.06 -3.69
N GLY A 99 -5.46 6.69 -2.51
CA GLY A 99 -6.59 7.46 -1.99
C GLY A 99 -6.71 8.82 -2.67
N GLU A 100 -7.92 9.36 -2.73
CA GLU A 100 -8.22 10.61 -3.45
C GLU A 100 -7.52 11.86 -2.89
N THR A 101 -7.18 11.86 -1.59
CA THR A 101 -6.73 13.07 -0.86
C THR A 101 -5.22 13.29 -0.85
N GLY A 102 -4.43 12.34 -1.37
CA GLY A 102 -2.98 12.45 -1.49
C GLY A 102 -2.52 11.99 -2.86
N GLY A 103 -2.00 12.91 -3.68
CA GLY A 103 -1.55 12.59 -5.03
C GLY A 103 -0.57 11.41 -5.07
N CYS A 104 -0.80 10.48 -5.99
CA CYS A 104 0.01 9.28 -6.22
C CYS A 104 1.39 9.58 -6.84
N MET A 105 1.71 10.84 -7.12
CA MET A 105 2.85 11.24 -7.95
C MET A 105 4.20 10.65 -7.52
N ARG A 106 4.42 10.40 -6.23
CA ARG A 106 5.64 9.73 -5.74
C ARG A 106 5.73 8.27 -6.19
N LEU A 107 4.59 7.57 -6.23
CA LEU A 107 4.47 6.20 -6.71
C LEU A 107 4.51 6.12 -8.24
N GLU A 108 4.11 7.19 -8.94
CA GLU A 108 4.21 7.28 -10.39
C GLU A 108 5.64 7.62 -10.88
N ALA A 109 6.42 8.32 -10.05
CA ALA A 109 7.80 8.68 -10.36
C ALA A 109 8.69 7.42 -10.34
N GLY A 110 9.31 7.09 -11.48
CA GLY A 110 10.19 5.91 -11.59
C GLY A 110 10.53 5.40 -13.00
N GLY A 111 10.13 6.08 -14.08
CA GLY A 111 10.48 5.67 -15.46
C GLY A 111 9.65 4.50 -16.01
N MET A 112 8.34 4.50 -15.74
CA MET A 112 7.44 3.36 -16.00
C MET A 112 6.75 3.42 -17.38
N ALA A 113 7.23 4.23 -18.33
CA ALA A 113 6.60 4.50 -19.62
C ALA A 113 6.43 3.27 -20.57
N ARG A 114 6.80 2.06 -20.12
CA ARG A 114 6.72 0.81 -20.90
C ARG A 114 6.07 -0.37 -20.15
N MET A 115 5.48 -0.12 -18.98
CA MET A 115 4.72 -1.14 -18.24
C MET A 115 3.22 -0.97 -18.44
N GLU A 116 2.48 -2.06 -18.36
CA GLU A 116 1.02 -2.01 -18.24
C GLU A 116 0.70 -1.41 -16.87
N LEU A 117 0.26 -0.15 -16.85
CA LEU A 117 -0.13 0.58 -15.65
C LEU A 117 -1.60 0.32 -15.39
N VAL A 118 -1.91 -0.28 -14.25
CA VAL A 118 -3.28 -0.35 -13.74
C VAL A 118 -3.37 0.60 -12.54
N GLU A 119 -3.90 1.79 -12.79
CA GLU A 119 -4.20 2.77 -11.75
C GLU A 119 -5.66 2.61 -11.33
N GLN A 120 -5.87 2.40 -10.03
CA GLN A 120 -7.22 2.37 -9.45
C GLN A 120 -7.29 3.41 -8.33
N VAL A 121 -8.02 4.49 -8.59
CA VAL A 121 -8.41 5.46 -7.56
C VAL A 121 -9.49 4.83 -6.70
N VAL A 122 -9.20 4.64 -5.42
CA VAL A 122 -10.21 4.18 -4.46
C VAL A 122 -10.92 5.42 -3.94
N THR A 123 -12.21 5.56 -4.29
CA THR A 123 -13.03 6.64 -3.76
C THR A 123 -13.09 6.53 -2.24
N SER A 124 -12.48 7.48 -1.54
CA SER A 124 -12.73 7.67 -0.13
C SER A 124 -14.02 8.44 -0.03
N THR A 125 -15.07 7.88 0.56
CA THR A 125 -16.29 8.66 0.81
C THR A 125 -15.88 9.86 1.66
N ILE A 126 -15.82 11.05 1.05
CA ILE A 126 -15.63 12.32 1.77
C ILE A 126 -16.89 12.48 2.62
N GLU A 127 -16.85 11.99 3.85
CA GLU A 127 -17.88 12.25 4.82
C GLU A 127 -17.60 13.61 5.44
N SER A 128 -18.57 14.52 5.33
CA SER A 128 -18.54 15.82 5.98
C SER A 128 -18.07 15.72 7.44
N ALA A 129 -17.29 16.69 7.92
CA ALA A 129 -16.80 16.76 9.31
C ALA A 129 -17.91 16.53 10.38
N GLN A 130 -19.16 16.90 10.08
CA GLN A 130 -20.32 16.60 10.95
C GLN A 130 -20.59 15.10 11.14
N ARG A 131 -20.40 14.29 10.10
CA ARG A 131 -20.59 12.83 10.15
C ARG A 131 -19.48 12.16 10.96
N GLU A 132 -18.25 12.65 10.82
CA GLU A 132 -17.09 12.18 11.56
C GLU A 132 -17.26 12.39 13.08
N VAL A 133 -17.72 13.58 13.50
CA VAL A 133 -18.07 13.87 14.90
C VAL A 133 -19.17 12.94 15.40
N SER A 134 -20.24 12.72 14.62
CA SER A 134 -21.31 11.80 15.02
C SER A 134 -20.89 10.33 15.09
N ARG A 135 -19.79 9.94 14.42
CA ARG A 135 -19.19 8.60 14.50
C ARG A 135 -18.29 8.45 15.72
N THR A 136 -17.50 9.47 16.05
CA THR A 136 -16.72 9.54 17.30
C THR A 136 -17.64 9.42 18.52
N LEU A 137 -18.81 10.06 18.47
CA LEU A 137 -19.85 9.96 19.51
C LEU A 137 -20.60 8.62 19.53
N ARG A 138 -20.57 7.84 18.44
CA ARG A 138 -21.23 6.52 18.35
C ARG A 138 -20.35 5.35 18.80
N GLY A 139 -19.09 5.58 19.14
CA GLY A 139 -18.14 4.51 19.50
C GLY A 139 -17.63 3.79 18.26
N GLY A 140 -16.54 4.28 17.68
CA GLY A 140 -15.96 3.76 16.44
C GLY A 140 -15.01 2.59 16.69
N HIS A 141 -15.53 1.36 16.73
CA HIS A 141 -14.68 0.15 16.76
C HIS A 141 -14.60 -0.59 15.40
N ASP A 142 -15.37 -0.16 14.38
CA ASP A 142 -15.57 -0.96 13.17
C ASP A 142 -15.13 -0.32 11.84
N SER A 143 -14.29 0.73 11.85
CA SER A 143 -13.85 1.33 10.58
C SER A 143 -12.46 0.90 10.16
N THR A 144 -12.40 -0.21 9.44
CA THR A 144 -11.29 -0.51 8.55
C THR A 144 -11.13 0.64 7.55
N ASN A 145 -9.90 1.17 7.40
CA ASN A 145 -9.56 2.24 6.46
C ASN A 145 -10.21 1.97 5.07
N PRO A 146 -10.82 2.94 4.38
CA PRO A 146 -11.44 2.74 3.06
C PRO A 146 -10.54 2.02 2.04
N LEU A 147 -9.22 2.24 2.08
CA LEU A 147 -8.25 1.47 1.28
C LEU A 147 -8.23 -0.02 1.67
N LEU A 148 -8.19 -0.33 2.97
CA LEU A 148 -8.27 -1.70 3.48
C LEU A 148 -9.64 -2.34 3.14
N ALA A 149 -10.73 -1.57 3.23
CA ALA A 149 -12.06 -2.02 2.86
C ALA A 149 -12.18 -2.32 1.35
N ALA A 150 -11.52 -1.53 0.50
CA ALA A 150 -11.43 -1.78 -0.95
C ALA A 150 -10.50 -2.96 -1.30
N CYS A 151 -9.49 -3.23 -0.48
CA CYS A 151 -8.62 -4.40 -0.64
C CYS A 151 -9.37 -5.73 -0.45
N VAL A 152 -10.40 -5.81 0.40
CA VAL A 152 -11.16 -7.05 0.65
C VAL A 152 -11.84 -7.61 -0.62
N PRO A 153 -12.67 -6.86 -1.37
CA PRO A 153 -13.29 -7.38 -2.60
C PRO A 153 -12.29 -7.59 -3.75
N LEU A 154 -11.15 -6.87 -3.76
CA LEU A 154 -10.05 -7.15 -4.69
C LEU A 154 -9.35 -8.47 -4.35
N ALA A 155 -8.99 -8.69 -3.08
CA ALA A 155 -8.42 -9.93 -2.59
C ALA A 155 -9.38 -11.12 -2.81
N SER A 156 -10.68 -10.92 -2.64
CA SER A 156 -11.72 -11.94 -2.89
C SER A 156 -11.77 -12.40 -4.35
N ARG A 157 -11.47 -11.51 -5.30
CA ARG A 157 -11.42 -11.82 -6.74
C ARG A 157 -10.10 -12.47 -7.17
N LEU A 158 -9.05 -12.34 -6.36
CA LEU A 158 -7.71 -12.88 -6.59
C LEU A 158 -7.49 -14.24 -5.92
N LEU A 159 -8.41 -14.68 -5.07
CA LEU A 159 -8.41 -16.03 -4.51
C LEU A 159 -8.88 -17.03 -5.58
N PRO A 160 -8.16 -18.14 -5.81
CA PRO A 160 -8.67 -19.21 -6.66
C PRO A 160 -9.93 -19.82 -6.02
N ARG A 161 -10.87 -20.25 -6.88
CA ARG A 161 -12.00 -21.09 -6.44
C ARG A 161 -11.53 -22.47 -6.05
#